data_AF-A0A0R3I7N9-F1
#
_entry.id   AF-A0A0R3I7N9-F1
#
_cell.length_a   1.000
_cell.length_b   1.000
_cell.length_c   1.000
_cell.angle_alpha   90.00
_cell.angle_beta   90.00
_cell.angle_gamma   90.00
#
_symmetry.space_group_name_H-M   'P 1'
#
loop_
_entity.id
_entity.type
_entity.pdbx_description
1 polymer ?
#
loop_
_entity_poly.entity_id
_entity_poly.type
_entity_poly.pdbx_seq_one_letter_code
_entity_poly.pdbx_strand_id
1 'polypeptide(L)' 'MSDDDYKLFECMQCGFQYDEALGWPEDGIEPGTRWDDIPEDWSCPDCGAAKADFVMVEIARP' A
#
# COMPACT_ATOMS: atom_id res chain seq x y z
N MET A 1 21.68 5.16 2.40
CA MET A 1 20.60 5.32 1.40
C MET A 1 19.34 5.08 2.18
N SER A 2 18.74 6.15 2.67
CA SER A 2 17.66 6.11 3.64
C SER A 2 16.39 5.63 2.94
N ASP A 3 16.06 4.36 3.15
CA ASP A 3 14.80 3.72 2.80
C ASP A 3 13.72 4.11 3.84
N ASP A 4 13.72 5.38 4.27
CA ASP A 4 13.03 5.84 5.48
C ASP A 4 11.71 6.59 5.19
N ASP A 5 11.26 6.64 3.93
CA ASP A 5 10.10 7.45 3.56
C ASP A 5 8.96 6.67 2.90
N TYR A 6 9.10 5.35 2.69
CA TYR A 6 8.00 4.54 2.18
C TYR A 6 6.92 4.38 3.24
N LYS A 7 5.69 4.67 2.83
CA LYS A 7 4.52 4.63 3.69
C LYS A 7 3.87 3.27 3.61
N LEU A 8 3.26 2.87 4.71
CA LEU A 8 2.40 1.71 4.77
C LEU A 8 0.95 2.19 4.77
N PHE A 9 0.08 1.41 4.14
CA PHE A 9 -1.34 1.69 4.05
C PHE A 9 -2.12 0.49 4.54
N GLU A 10 -3.00 0.68 5.51
CA GLU A 10 -3.83 -0.39 6.06
C GLU A 10 -5.26 -0.27 5.56
N CYS A 11 -5.80 -1.35 5.02
CA CYS A 11 -7.18 -1.45 4.62
C CYS A 11 -8.09 -1.44 5.86
N MET A 12 -8.97 -0.46 5.98
CA MET A 12 -9.87 -0.34 7.13
C MET A 12 -10.96 -1.44 7.17
N GLN A 13 -11.17 -2.17 6.06
CA GLN A 13 -12.20 -3.21 5.97
C GLN A 13 -11.72 -4.57 6.46
N CYS A 14 -10.48 -4.96 6.15
CA CYS A 14 -9.93 -6.27 6.51
C CYS A 14 -8.62 -6.23 7.32
N GLY A 15 -7.94 -5.09 7.39
CA GLY A 15 -6.64 -4.94 8.06
C GLY A 15 -5.43 -5.32 7.18
N PHE A 16 -5.61 -5.50 5.87
CA PHE A 16 -4.51 -5.75 4.95
C PHE A 16 -3.54 -4.55 4.89
N GLN A 17 -2.24 -4.82 4.99
CA GLN A 17 -1.20 -3.79 4.97
C GLN A 17 -0.46 -3.80 3.63
N TYR A 18 -0.61 -2.71 2.87
CA TYR A 18 0.15 -2.43 1.65
C TYR A 18 1.43 -1.65 2.00
N ASP A 19 2.57 -2.12 1.49
CA ASP A 19 3.87 -1.49 1.66
C ASP A 19 4.35 -0.89 0.34
N GLU A 20 4.53 0.43 0.28
CA GLU A 20 5.10 1.10 -0.90
C GLU A 20 6.48 0.54 -1.27
N ALA A 21 7.30 0.13 -0.29
CA ALA A 21 8.63 -0.41 -0.54
C ALA A 21 8.58 -1.77 -1.25
N LEU A 22 7.56 -2.60 -0.94
CA LEU A 22 7.35 -3.90 -1.58
C LEU A 22 6.50 -3.81 -2.84
N GLY A 23 5.65 -2.79 -2.95
CA GLY A 23 4.64 -2.69 -4.00
C GLY A 23 3.64 -3.84 -3.94
N TRP A 24 3.05 -4.15 -5.09
CA TRP A 24 2.18 -5.33 -5.26
C TRP A 24 2.37 -5.96 -6.66
N PRO A 25 3.44 -6.74 -6.87
CA PRO A 25 3.78 -7.27 -8.20
C PRO A 25 2.71 -8.18 -8.81
N GLU A 26 1.84 -8.78 -7.98
CA GLU A 26 0.74 -9.62 -8.44
C GLU A 26 -0.31 -8.84 -9.25
N ASP A 27 -0.52 -7.56 -8.94
CA ASP A 27 -1.32 -6.61 -9.74
C ASP A 27 -0.47 -5.74 -10.68
N GLY A 28 0.84 -6.02 -10.78
CA GLY A 28 1.77 -5.23 -11.60
C GLY A 28 2.22 -3.92 -10.96
N ILE A 29 2.06 -3.75 -9.65
CA ILE A 29 2.59 -2.60 -8.90
C ILE A 29 4.02 -2.94 -8.46
N GLU A 30 5.01 -2.24 -9.01
CA GLU A 30 6.42 -2.55 -8.74
C GLU A 30 6.84 -2.12 -7.32
N PRO A 31 7.84 -2.78 -6.71
CA PRO A 31 8.42 -2.34 -5.44
C PRO A 31 8.97 -0.91 -5.52
N GLY A 32 8.65 -0.08 -4.54
CA GLY A 32 8.99 1.36 -4.53
C GLY A 32 7.92 2.25 -5.17
N THR A 33 6.81 1.69 -5.65
CA THR A 33 5.69 2.47 -6.18
C THR A 33 4.99 3.21 -5.04
N ARG A 34 4.91 4.54 -5.16
CA ARG A 34 4.19 5.37 -4.19
C ARG A 34 2.69 5.15 -4.30
N TRP A 35 2.00 5.31 -3.19
CA TRP A 35 0.55 5.18 -3.11
C TRP A 35 -0.16 6.12 -4.06
N ASP A 36 0.38 7.32 -4.30
CA ASP A 36 -0.17 8.29 -5.26
C ASP A 36 -0.12 7.76 -6.71
N ASP A 37 0.91 6.98 -7.05
CA ASP A 37 1.08 6.36 -8.38
C ASP A 37 0.20 5.12 -8.61
N ILE A 38 -0.38 4.54 -7.55
CA ILE A 38 -1.28 3.38 -7.68
C ILE A 38 -2.59 3.82 -8.35
N PRO A 39 -3.13 3.07 -9.33
CA PRO A 39 -4.42 3.39 -9.95
C PRO A 39 -5.56 3.47 -8.92
N GLU A 40 -6.50 4.39 -9.11
CA GLU A 40 -7.71 4.46 -8.24
C GLU A 40 -8.63 3.25 -8.37
N ASP A 41 -8.55 2.54 -9.50
CA ASP A 41 -9.29 1.29 -9.76
C ASP A 41 -8.70 0.10 -9.00
N TRP A 42 -7.49 0.24 -8.42
CA TRP A 42 -6.89 -0.80 -7.61
C TRP A 42 -7.74 -1.06 -6.37
N SER A 43 -7.97 -2.34 -6.12
CA SER A 43 -8.78 -2.83 -5.01
C SER A 43 -7.95 -3.70 -4.10
N CYS A 44 -8.29 -3.74 -2.81
CA CYS A 44 -7.61 -4.56 -1.81
C CYS A 44 -7.57 -6.02 -2.29
N PRO A 45 -6.40 -6.64 -2.40
CA PRO A 45 -6.26 -8.01 -2.91
C PRO A 45 -6.89 -9.04 -1.95
N ASP A 46 -7.03 -8.70 -0.67
CA ASP A 46 -7.58 -9.58 0.36
C ASP A 46 -9.12 -9.55 0.41
N CYS A 47 -9.74 -8.37 0.28
CA CYS A 47 -11.18 -8.20 0.49
C CYS A 47 -11.94 -7.48 -0.64
N GLY A 48 -11.25 -6.92 -1.63
CA GLY A 48 -11.84 -6.15 -2.73
C GLY A 48 -12.32 -4.75 -2.37
N ALA A 49 -11.95 -4.21 -1.21
CA ALA A 49 -12.25 -2.82 -0.84
C ALA A 49 -11.53 -1.83 -1.77
N ALA A 50 -12.07 -0.62 -1.94
CA ALA A 50 -11.45 0.36 -2.82
C ALA A 50 -10.16 0.92 -2.20
N LYS A 51 -9.27 1.48 -3.03
CA LYS A 51 -8.10 2.24 -2.57
C LYS A 51 -8.47 3.32 -1.53
N ALA A 52 -9.65 3.93 -1.64
CA ALA A 52 -10.14 4.94 -0.70
C ALA A 52 -10.39 4.42 0.73
N ASP A 53 -10.58 3.11 0.92
CA ASP A 53 -10.76 2.48 2.24
C ASP A 53 -9.43 2.24 2.97
N PHE A 54 -8.30 2.57 2.35
CA PHE A 54 -6.99 2.45 2.98
C PHE A 54 -6.59 3.74 3.69
N VAL A 55 -5.96 3.59 4.85
CA VAL A 55 -5.41 4.69 5.62
C VAL A 55 -3.90 4.56 5.72
N MET A 56 -3.20 5.69 5.65
CA MET A 56 -1.75 5.71 5.89
C MET A 56 -1.48 5.32 7.35
N VAL A 57 -0.66 4.31 7.55
CA VAL A 57 -0.09 3.92 8.83
C VAL A 57 1.40 4.25 8.84
N GLU A 58 1.79 5.12 9.76
CA GLU A 58 3.21 5.40 10.02
C GLU A 58 3.78 4.26 10.87
N ILE A 59 4.39 3.27 10.23
CA ILE A 59 5.17 2.26 10.94
C ILE A 59 6.63 2.66 10.85
N ALA A 60 7.15 3.19 11.97
CA ALA A 60 8.59 3.30 12.17
C ALA A 60 9.17 1.88 12.16
N ARG A 61 9.83 1.50 11.06
CA ARG A 61 10.61 0.26 11.00
C ARG A 61 11.85 0.46 11.89
N PRO A 62 11.99 -0.26 13.02
CA PRO A 62 13.13 -0.11 13.92
C PRO A 62 14.42 -0.69 13.35
#